data_AF-A0AAE6NDC8-F1
#
_entry.id   AF-A0AAE6NDC8-F1
#
_cell.length_a   1.000
_cell.length_b   1.000
_cell.length_c   1.000
_cell.angle_alpha   90.00
_cell.angle_beta   90.00
_cell.angle_gamma   90.00
#
_symmetry.space_group_name_H-M   'P 1'
#
loop_
_entity.id
_entity.type
_entity.pdbx_description
1 polymer ?
#
loop_
_entity_poly.entity_id
_entity_poly.type
_entity_poly.pdbx_seq_one_letter_code
_entity_poly.pdbx_strand_id
1 'polypeptide(L)'
;MQSMPRLEIWLKELGLPVDPALVPLMCLQTAFFTPWLPPETCYRMARLTVWLMAIDNVLDAPDAPDAATCGPDGTPTRVRAWHRVLAGHDNDGDSDGDRAGVSDDPIARALAEIARDLDREGRPELTAVWRKSMHQTLIGMQWEREAARTAAAGGGVTGLTDYLRHGAWTIGVEQQVTALWALMDEPGLSRRLPLLLDALRQAATAIRLLNDLRGHQREQSEGKSDALAFGLTEQEVYRRAEAGLENCRRALAPLTAAGYGSAVALERVALWHARMYHHFDPVRPGQEVTAPLPGGSGSAAPVRHSPFVPQPREAPAMSIEQEVLDVIASGGQCDNAKLTELFDRLEPVDTDLLIGTWQGGAFEHTSENAALLTKMRWYGKRFVDAEHVEPLLCRDEDGTVFSYEEMGLATLREVVHRGKQSTAMVYDQLPIIDHFRRLTDNVLLCVMDKKESPTDFFFHLTRVPASPPRPSR
;
A
#
# COMPACT_ATOMS: atom_id res chain seq x y z
N MET A 1 -15.81 5.81 -19.14
CA MET A 1 -16.11 6.35 -20.49
C MET A 1 -16.73 7.74 -20.43
N GLN A 2 -17.74 8.00 -19.58
CA GLN A 2 -18.37 9.33 -19.47
C GLN A 2 -17.40 10.46 -19.05
N SER A 3 -16.34 10.14 -18.29
CA SER A 3 -15.34 11.11 -17.84
C SER A 3 -14.30 11.52 -18.91
N MET A 4 -14.18 10.76 -20.02
CA MET A 4 -13.11 10.98 -21.01
C MET A 4 -13.25 12.33 -21.73
N PRO A 5 -14.43 12.72 -22.30
CA PRO A 5 -14.57 14.02 -22.96
C PRO A 5 -14.34 15.19 -22.01
N ARG A 6 -14.78 15.06 -20.76
CA ARG A 6 -14.58 16.08 -19.72
C ARG A 6 -13.09 16.28 -19.42
N LEU A 7 -12.33 15.19 -19.30
CA LEU A 7 -10.90 15.25 -19.02
C LEU A 7 -10.12 15.84 -20.20
N GLU A 8 -10.48 15.51 -21.44
CA GLU A 8 -9.88 16.13 -22.63
C GLU A 8 -10.13 17.63 -22.72
N ILE A 9 -11.36 18.07 -22.41
CA ILE A 9 -11.72 19.49 -22.39
C ILE A 9 -10.87 20.20 -21.32
N TRP A 10 -10.86 19.69 -20.09
CA TRP A 10 -10.08 20.26 -18.99
C TRP A 10 -8.58 20.36 -19.30
N LEU A 11 -8.00 19.30 -19.88
CA LEU A 11 -6.59 19.27 -20.30
C LEU A 11 -6.28 20.33 -21.36
N LYS A 12 -7.17 20.51 -22.35
CA LYS A 12 -7.03 21.49 -23.44
C LYS A 12 -7.22 22.94 -22.95
N GLU A 13 -8.23 23.17 -22.11
CA GLU A 13 -8.54 24.51 -21.56
C GLU A 13 -7.42 25.05 -20.69
N LEU A 14 -6.77 24.19 -19.91
CA LEU A 14 -5.62 24.57 -19.11
C LEU A 14 -4.30 24.53 -19.89
N GLY A 15 -4.25 23.94 -21.09
CA GLY A 15 -3.02 23.86 -21.88
C GLY A 15 -1.94 23.00 -21.20
N LEU A 16 -2.34 21.91 -20.53
CA LEU A 16 -1.38 21.02 -19.85
C LEU A 16 -0.56 20.22 -20.88
N PRO A 17 0.77 20.07 -20.68
CA PRO A 17 1.66 19.41 -21.62
C PRO A 17 1.58 17.88 -21.47
N VAL A 18 0.43 17.29 -21.79
CA VAL A 18 0.20 15.85 -21.79
C VAL A 18 -0.51 15.48 -23.09
N ASP A 19 -0.05 14.41 -23.74
CA ASP A 19 -0.68 13.90 -24.97
C ASP A 19 -2.14 13.48 -24.69
N PRO A 20 -3.14 14.06 -25.38
CA PRO A 20 -4.53 13.64 -25.26
C PRO A 20 -4.76 12.15 -25.53
N ALA A 21 -3.89 11.48 -26.29
CA ALA A 21 -3.96 10.04 -26.52
C ALA A 21 -3.82 9.19 -25.24
N LEU A 22 -3.27 9.76 -24.15
CA LEU A 22 -3.16 9.11 -22.84
C LEU A 22 -4.44 9.23 -22.00
N VAL A 23 -5.38 10.12 -22.34
CA VAL A 23 -6.62 10.34 -21.56
C VAL A 23 -7.42 9.04 -21.33
N PRO A 24 -7.61 8.16 -22.34
CA PRO A 24 -8.29 6.89 -22.12
C PRO A 24 -7.60 6.03 -21.07
N LEU A 25 -6.26 5.98 -21.06
CA LEU A 25 -5.47 5.24 -20.09
C LEU A 25 -5.69 5.79 -18.67
N MET A 26 -5.65 7.11 -18.49
CA MET A 26 -5.86 7.76 -17.18
C MET A 26 -7.26 7.46 -16.60
N CYS A 27 -8.28 7.48 -17.46
CA CYS A 27 -9.65 7.14 -17.07
C CYS A 27 -9.83 5.63 -16.77
N LEU A 28 -9.18 4.75 -17.52
CA LEU A 28 -9.23 3.30 -17.27
C LEU A 28 -8.48 2.91 -16.00
N GLN A 29 -7.33 3.52 -15.77
CA GLN A 29 -6.52 3.34 -14.57
C GLN A 29 -7.33 3.64 -13.31
N THR A 30 -7.96 4.81 -13.24
CA THR A 30 -8.78 5.21 -12.07
C THR A 30 -10.00 4.32 -11.87
N ALA A 31 -10.69 3.95 -12.96
CA ALA A 31 -11.79 2.98 -12.89
C ALA A 31 -11.31 1.58 -12.45
N PHE A 32 -10.08 1.19 -12.82
CA PHE A 32 -9.48 -0.05 -12.35
C PHE A 32 -9.14 0.01 -10.87
N PHE A 33 -8.59 1.12 -10.36
CA PHE A 33 -8.20 1.22 -8.95
C PHE A 33 -9.38 1.04 -8.02
N THR A 34 -10.47 1.73 -8.32
CA THR A 34 -11.62 1.86 -7.43
C THR A 34 -12.93 1.76 -8.20
N PRO A 35 -13.29 0.59 -8.75
CA PRO A 35 -14.52 0.40 -9.53
C PRO A 35 -15.80 0.64 -8.71
N TRP A 36 -15.70 0.69 -7.38
CA TRP A 36 -16.81 0.98 -6.46
C TRP A 36 -17.01 2.47 -6.19
N LEU A 37 -16.07 3.35 -6.58
CA LEU A 37 -16.23 4.79 -6.36
C LEU A 37 -17.10 5.43 -7.43
N PRO A 38 -17.82 6.52 -7.11
CA PRO A 38 -18.64 7.23 -8.07
C PRO A 38 -17.83 7.75 -9.27
N PRO A 39 -18.45 7.86 -10.47
CA PRO A 39 -17.77 8.37 -11.66
C PRO A 39 -17.12 9.74 -11.49
N GLU A 40 -17.70 10.60 -10.65
CA GLU A 40 -17.16 11.93 -10.35
C GLU A 40 -15.85 11.86 -9.56
N THR A 41 -15.73 10.90 -8.64
CA THR A 41 -14.48 10.64 -7.91
C THR A 41 -13.41 10.13 -8.86
N CYS A 42 -13.75 9.21 -9.76
CA CYS A 42 -12.82 8.75 -10.80
C CYS A 42 -12.36 9.89 -11.72
N TYR A 43 -13.24 10.84 -12.06
CA TYR A 43 -12.87 12.03 -12.83
C TYR A 43 -11.89 12.94 -12.08
N ARG A 44 -12.14 13.21 -10.79
CA ARG A 44 -11.22 13.97 -9.91
C ARG A 44 -9.84 13.30 -9.85
N MET A 45 -9.82 11.99 -9.69
CA MET A 45 -8.58 11.22 -9.67
C MET A 45 -7.84 11.26 -11.01
N ALA A 46 -8.56 11.20 -12.13
CA ALA A 46 -7.93 11.24 -13.44
C ALA A 46 -7.26 12.60 -13.72
N ARG A 47 -7.83 13.71 -13.22
CA ARG A 47 -7.17 15.03 -13.24
C ARG A 47 -5.87 15.04 -12.46
N LEU A 48 -5.84 14.42 -11.28
CA LEU A 48 -4.59 14.26 -10.52
C LEU A 48 -3.55 13.43 -11.28
N THR A 49 -3.94 12.32 -11.91
CA THR A 49 -3.00 11.51 -12.70
C THR A 49 -2.45 12.29 -13.90
N VAL A 50 -3.29 13.05 -14.60
CA VAL A 50 -2.84 13.96 -15.67
C VAL A 50 -1.87 15.01 -15.13
N TRP A 51 -2.17 15.60 -13.98
CA TRP A 51 -1.28 16.58 -13.35
C TRP A 51 0.08 15.99 -12.99
N LEU A 52 0.11 14.78 -12.42
CA LEU A 52 1.34 14.06 -12.07
C LEU A 52 2.18 13.70 -13.31
N MET A 53 1.57 13.49 -14.47
CA MET A 53 2.30 13.31 -15.73
C MET A 53 2.81 14.65 -16.29
N ALA A 54 2.00 15.70 -16.16
CA ALA A 54 2.32 17.02 -16.69
C ALA A 54 3.51 17.67 -15.97
N ILE A 55 3.64 17.47 -14.65
CA ILE A 55 4.71 18.07 -13.87
C ILE A 55 6.09 17.59 -14.32
N ASP A 56 6.26 16.31 -14.64
CA ASP A 56 7.54 15.77 -15.14
C ASP A 56 7.93 16.43 -16.47
N ASN A 57 6.99 16.51 -17.43
CA ASN A 57 7.24 17.14 -18.73
C ASN A 57 7.64 18.62 -18.61
N VAL A 58 7.04 19.32 -17.64
CA VAL A 58 7.34 20.73 -17.35
C VAL A 58 8.69 20.88 -16.68
N LEU A 59 9.06 19.96 -15.80
CA LEU A 59 10.31 20.02 -15.08
C LEU A 59 11.50 19.53 -15.92
N ASP A 60 11.28 18.63 -16.88
CA ASP A 60 12.32 18.12 -17.76
C ASP A 60 12.53 18.97 -19.03
N ALA A 61 11.66 19.95 -19.29
CA ALA A 61 11.77 20.81 -20.47
C ALA A 61 13.04 21.70 -20.41
N PRO A 62 13.95 21.60 -21.41
CA PRO A 62 15.22 22.32 -21.42
C PRO A 62 15.08 23.85 -21.53
N ASP A 63 13.94 24.33 -22.06
CA ASP A 63 13.67 25.75 -22.34
C ASP A 63 12.56 26.34 -21.46
N ALA A 64 12.27 25.75 -20.29
CA ALA A 64 11.27 26.32 -19.39
C ALA A 64 11.70 27.76 -18.98
N PRO A 65 10.87 28.80 -19.20
CA PRO A 65 11.26 30.21 -19.06
C PRO A 65 11.72 30.63 -17.65
N ASP A 66 11.57 29.76 -16.65
CA ASP A 66 11.93 29.97 -15.24
C ASP A 66 13.32 29.47 -14.84
N ALA A 67 14.11 28.88 -15.75
CA ALA A 67 15.50 28.51 -15.43
C ALA A 67 16.35 29.72 -15.00
N ALA A 68 15.90 30.95 -15.29
CA ALA A 68 16.57 32.20 -14.97
C ALA A 68 16.08 32.91 -13.68
N THR A 69 14.99 32.47 -13.04
CA THR A 69 14.36 33.15 -11.88
C THR A 69 14.27 32.22 -10.67
N CYS A 70 15.43 31.85 -10.14
CA CYS A 70 15.52 31.20 -8.82
C CYS A 70 15.38 32.23 -7.70
N GLY A 71 14.78 31.82 -6.58
CA GLY A 71 14.75 32.65 -5.37
C GLY A 71 16.01 32.49 -4.54
N PRO A 72 16.06 33.09 -3.34
CA PRO A 72 17.26 33.14 -2.50
C PRO A 72 17.77 31.75 -2.06
N ASP A 73 16.92 30.73 -2.12
CA ASP A 73 17.21 29.33 -1.79
C ASP A 73 17.57 28.46 -3.02
N GLY A 74 17.60 29.05 -4.22
CA GLY A 74 17.84 28.32 -5.47
C GLY A 74 16.64 27.53 -6.01
N THR A 75 15.48 27.58 -5.34
CA THR A 75 14.26 26.92 -5.80
C THR A 75 13.63 27.70 -6.97
N PRO A 76 13.13 27.05 -8.04
CA PRO A 76 12.43 27.75 -9.11
C PRO A 76 11.14 28.44 -8.63
N THR A 77 10.86 29.65 -9.14
CA THR A 77 9.69 30.46 -8.73
C THR A 77 8.36 29.71 -8.86
N ARG A 78 8.17 28.96 -9.95
CA ARG A 78 6.99 28.09 -10.14
C ARG A 78 6.83 27.01 -9.07
N VAL A 79 7.92 26.38 -8.63
CA VAL A 79 7.84 25.31 -7.62
C VAL A 79 7.42 25.90 -6.27
N ARG A 80 7.92 27.10 -5.92
CA ARG A 80 7.42 27.85 -4.76
C ARG A 80 5.94 28.18 -4.89
N ALA A 81 5.47 28.56 -6.07
CA ALA A 81 4.04 28.79 -6.30
C ALA A 81 3.21 27.51 -6.03
N TRP A 82 3.67 26.34 -6.47
CA TRP A 82 2.98 25.07 -6.19
C TRP A 82 2.99 24.71 -4.69
N HIS A 83 4.09 24.96 -3.98
CA HIS A 83 4.12 24.83 -2.52
C HIS A 83 3.10 25.76 -1.83
N ARG A 84 2.91 27.00 -2.32
CA ARG A 84 1.90 27.93 -1.76
C ARG A 84 0.47 27.41 -1.96
N VAL A 85 0.15 26.90 -3.16
CA VAL A 85 -1.16 26.27 -3.45
C VAL A 85 -1.41 25.09 -2.51
N LEU A 86 -0.40 24.24 -2.30
CA LEU A 86 -0.49 23.09 -1.38
C LEU A 86 -0.57 23.49 0.09
N ALA A 87 -0.11 24.67 0.47
CA ALA A 87 -0.26 25.21 1.82
C ALA A 87 -1.64 25.88 2.05
N GLY A 88 -2.45 26.07 1.00
CA GLY A 88 -3.76 26.71 1.09
C GLY A 88 -3.71 28.24 1.13
N HIS A 89 -2.57 28.86 0.80
CA HIS A 89 -2.39 30.31 0.78
C HIS A 89 -2.87 30.96 -0.53
N ASP A 90 -4.02 30.51 -1.05
CA ASP A 90 -4.59 31.06 -2.29
C ASP A 90 -5.25 32.45 -2.07
N ASN A 91 -5.41 32.93 -0.82
CA ASN A 91 -6.25 34.10 -0.53
C ASN A 91 -5.87 35.01 0.67
N ASP A 92 -4.71 34.84 1.32
CA ASP A 92 -4.30 35.85 2.31
C ASP A 92 -3.81 37.11 1.58
N GLY A 93 -4.55 38.20 1.77
CA GLY A 93 -4.35 39.50 1.13
C GLY A 93 -3.11 40.22 1.64
N ASP A 94 -1.92 39.66 1.42
CA ASP A 94 -0.68 40.39 1.60
C ASP A 94 -0.13 40.90 0.28
N SER A 95 0.34 42.14 0.33
CA SER A 95 0.58 43.02 -0.81
C SER A 95 2.05 42.95 -1.21
N ASP A 96 2.37 42.37 -2.37
CA ASP A 96 3.33 42.94 -3.34
C ASP A 96 3.70 41.92 -4.43
N GLY A 97 3.69 42.38 -5.69
CA GLY A 97 4.50 41.88 -6.82
C GLY A 97 4.25 40.47 -7.40
N ASP A 98 3.81 39.49 -6.62
CA ASP A 98 4.03 38.07 -6.94
C ASP A 98 2.78 37.30 -7.42
N ARG A 99 1.62 37.98 -7.49
CA ARG A 99 0.35 37.43 -8.00
C ARG A 99 0.38 37.10 -9.50
N ALA A 100 1.26 37.71 -10.27
CA ALA A 100 1.34 37.47 -11.71
C ALA A 100 1.77 36.01 -12.04
N GLY A 101 2.57 35.37 -11.18
CA GLY A 101 3.14 34.04 -11.43
C GLY A 101 2.17 32.85 -11.23
N VAL A 102 1.18 32.97 -10.33
CA VAL A 102 0.18 31.90 -10.10
C VAL A 102 -0.95 31.97 -11.15
N SER A 103 -1.25 33.17 -11.64
CA SER A 103 -2.34 33.40 -12.61
C SER A 103 -2.05 32.80 -13.99
N ASP A 104 -0.78 32.75 -14.41
CA ASP A 104 -0.40 32.33 -15.77
C ASP A 104 0.18 30.90 -15.85
N ASP A 105 0.56 30.25 -14.72
CA ASP A 105 1.08 28.87 -14.74
C ASP A 105 -0.07 27.84 -14.80
N PRO A 106 -0.22 27.09 -15.92
CA PRO A 106 -1.28 26.11 -16.05
C PRO A 106 -1.19 24.96 -15.05
N ILE A 107 0.04 24.60 -14.60
CA ILE A 107 0.26 23.55 -13.60
C ILE A 107 -0.24 24.01 -12.23
N ALA A 108 0.03 25.27 -11.86
CA ALA A 108 -0.42 25.85 -10.59
C ALA A 108 -1.96 25.94 -10.53
N ARG A 109 -2.59 26.39 -11.63
CA ARG A 109 -4.05 26.45 -11.76
C ARG A 109 -4.71 25.08 -11.63
N ALA A 110 -4.19 24.09 -12.36
CA ALA A 110 -4.66 22.70 -12.27
C ALA A 110 -4.53 22.15 -10.84
N LEU A 111 -3.39 22.40 -10.19
CA LEU A 111 -3.16 21.98 -8.80
C LEU A 111 -4.15 22.62 -7.83
N ALA A 112 -4.42 23.91 -7.99
CA ALA A 112 -5.37 24.64 -7.14
C ALA A 112 -6.79 24.11 -7.28
N GLU A 113 -7.22 23.73 -8.49
CA GLU A 113 -8.51 23.07 -8.71
C GLU A 113 -8.57 21.70 -8.01
N ILE A 114 -7.52 20.88 -8.14
CA ILE A 114 -7.44 19.56 -7.50
C ILE A 114 -7.45 19.69 -5.97
N ALA A 115 -6.65 20.61 -5.43
CA ALA A 115 -6.57 20.86 -3.99
C ALA A 115 -7.92 21.32 -3.43
N ARG A 116 -8.61 22.26 -4.11
CA ARG A 116 -9.94 22.74 -3.70
C ARG A 116 -11.00 21.63 -3.75
N ASP A 117 -10.87 20.70 -4.69
CA ASP A 117 -11.74 19.54 -4.79
C ASP A 117 -11.53 18.56 -3.63
N LEU A 118 -10.28 18.33 -3.22
CA LEU A 118 -9.93 17.48 -2.08
C LEU A 118 -10.27 18.13 -0.73
N ASP A 119 -10.21 19.46 -0.62
CA ASP A 119 -10.64 20.17 0.59
C ASP A 119 -12.16 20.11 0.78
N ARG A 120 -12.92 20.14 -0.33
CA ARG A 120 -14.38 20.16 -0.29
C ARG A 120 -14.98 18.79 0.01
N GLU A 121 -14.46 17.76 -0.64
CA GLU A 121 -15.05 16.41 -0.57
C GLU A 121 -14.26 15.47 0.35
N GLY A 122 -12.99 15.76 0.59
CA GLY A 122 -12.09 14.87 1.29
C GLY A 122 -12.14 15.02 2.81
N ARG A 123 -11.74 13.96 3.52
CA ARG A 123 -11.59 14.01 4.98
C ARG A 123 -10.37 14.87 5.34
N PRO A 124 -10.48 15.90 6.20
CA PRO A 124 -9.38 16.84 6.46
C PRO A 124 -8.06 16.18 6.89
N GLU A 125 -8.13 15.18 7.77
CA GLU A 125 -6.97 14.42 8.24
C GLU A 125 -6.24 13.65 7.11
N LEU A 126 -7.00 13.15 6.13
CA LEU A 126 -6.46 12.41 4.98
C LEU A 126 -6.00 13.36 3.88
N THR A 127 -6.71 14.47 3.69
CA THR A 127 -6.28 15.55 2.78
C THR A 127 -4.94 16.15 3.24
N ALA A 128 -4.70 16.26 4.55
CA ALA A 128 -3.39 16.66 5.08
C ALA A 128 -2.27 15.65 4.73
N VAL A 129 -2.57 14.35 4.78
CA VAL A 129 -1.64 13.28 4.35
C VAL A 129 -1.34 13.41 2.86
N TRP A 130 -2.35 13.65 2.02
CA TRP A 130 -2.16 13.91 0.60
C TRP A 130 -1.29 15.15 0.35
N ARG A 131 -1.57 16.30 0.99
CA ARG A 131 -0.77 17.53 0.86
C ARG A 131 0.70 17.27 1.21
N LYS A 132 0.96 16.54 2.30
CA LYS A 132 2.31 16.12 2.68
C LYS A 132 2.98 15.29 1.59
N SER A 133 2.26 14.33 0.99
CA SER A 133 2.79 13.52 -0.11
C SER A 133 3.12 14.38 -1.34
N MET A 134 2.29 15.36 -1.68
CA MET A 134 2.53 16.27 -2.81
C MET A 134 3.77 17.13 -2.56
N HIS A 135 3.93 17.68 -1.36
CA HIS A 135 5.14 18.41 -0.98
C HIS A 135 6.40 17.55 -1.07
N GLN A 136 6.32 16.29 -0.64
CA GLN A 136 7.43 15.35 -0.73
C GLN A 136 7.85 15.05 -2.17
N THR A 137 6.90 14.97 -3.11
CA THR A 137 7.21 14.85 -4.55
C THR A 137 7.97 16.05 -5.08
N LEU A 138 7.54 17.27 -4.74
CA LEU A 138 8.23 18.49 -5.17
C LEU A 138 9.67 18.55 -4.63
N ILE A 139 9.86 18.18 -3.36
CA ILE A 139 11.19 18.05 -2.74
C ILE A 139 12.01 16.97 -3.45
N GLY A 140 11.41 15.82 -3.76
CA GLY A 140 12.05 14.73 -4.48
C GLY A 140 12.54 15.14 -5.87
N MET A 141 11.70 15.82 -6.66
CA MET A 141 12.07 16.31 -7.99
C MET A 141 13.20 17.34 -7.94
N GLN A 142 13.19 18.24 -6.95
CA GLN A 142 14.29 19.19 -6.75
C GLN A 142 15.58 18.46 -6.40
N TRP A 143 15.51 17.45 -5.55
CA TRP A 143 16.65 16.61 -5.19
C TRP A 143 17.20 15.86 -6.41
N GLU A 144 16.36 15.25 -7.25
CA GLU A 144 16.77 14.53 -8.46
C GLU A 144 17.53 15.44 -9.44
N ARG A 145 17.05 16.68 -9.62
CA ARG A 145 17.73 17.70 -10.44
C ARG A 145 19.07 18.11 -9.87
N GLU A 146 19.17 18.30 -8.56
CA GLU A 146 20.43 18.65 -7.91
C GLU A 146 21.45 17.51 -8.01
N ALA A 147 20.99 16.27 -7.81
CA ALA A 147 21.80 15.08 -7.99
C ALA A 147 22.31 14.95 -9.43
N ALA A 148 21.45 15.18 -10.43
CA ALA A 148 21.83 15.17 -11.84
C ALA A 148 22.86 16.26 -12.18
N ARG A 149 22.66 17.49 -11.68
CA ARG A 149 23.63 18.60 -11.85
C ARG A 149 24.97 18.29 -11.21
N THR A 150 24.96 17.73 -10.00
CA THR A 150 26.17 17.36 -9.26
C THR A 150 26.94 16.27 -9.99
N ALA A 151 26.25 15.24 -10.49
CA ALA A 151 26.84 14.16 -11.27
C ALA A 151 27.46 14.69 -12.58
N ALA A 152 26.77 15.58 -13.30
CA ALA A 152 27.30 16.22 -14.51
C ALA A 152 28.55 17.09 -14.24
N ALA A 153 28.66 17.67 -13.04
CA ALA A 153 29.83 18.42 -12.59
C ALA A 153 30.98 17.54 -12.04
N GLY A 154 30.85 16.20 -12.11
CA GLY A 154 31.85 15.26 -11.59
C GLY A 154 31.83 15.08 -10.07
N GLY A 155 30.77 15.52 -9.39
CA GLY A 155 30.53 15.25 -7.98
C GLY A 155 30.12 13.79 -7.73
N GLY A 156 30.31 13.31 -6.50
CA GLY A 156 29.98 11.94 -6.12
C GLY A 156 28.47 11.64 -6.18
N VAL A 157 28.11 10.40 -6.51
CA VAL A 157 26.72 9.94 -6.55
C VAL A 157 26.16 9.84 -5.13
N THR A 158 25.00 10.46 -4.88
CA THR A 158 24.26 10.39 -3.61
C THR A 158 23.77 8.96 -3.35
N GLY A 159 23.93 8.39 -2.15
CA GLY A 159 23.70 6.96 -1.90
C GLY A 159 22.32 6.41 -2.33
N LEU A 160 22.29 5.11 -2.69
CA LEU A 160 21.10 4.38 -3.15
C LEU A 160 19.87 4.55 -2.24
N THR A 161 20.07 4.65 -0.93
CA THR A 161 18.97 4.85 0.03
C THR A 161 18.24 6.17 -0.18
N ASP A 162 18.97 7.26 -0.44
CA ASP A 162 18.36 8.56 -0.69
C ASP A 162 17.69 8.57 -2.06
N TYR A 163 18.34 7.98 -3.07
CA TYR A 163 17.73 7.77 -4.39
C TYR A 163 16.37 7.07 -4.30
N LEU A 164 16.29 5.92 -3.60
CA LEU A 164 15.05 5.18 -3.47
C LEU A 164 13.99 5.93 -2.64
N ARG A 165 14.41 6.69 -1.62
CA ARG A 165 13.49 7.52 -0.82
C ARG A 165 12.81 8.58 -1.69
N HIS A 166 13.60 9.36 -2.43
CA HIS A 166 13.09 10.41 -3.31
C HIS A 166 12.36 9.81 -4.51
N GLY A 167 12.90 8.75 -5.10
CA GLY A 167 12.28 7.98 -6.19
C GLY A 167 10.90 7.43 -5.85
N ALA A 168 10.67 7.02 -4.59
CA ALA A 168 9.35 6.61 -4.12
C ALA A 168 8.34 7.77 -4.01
N TRP A 169 8.81 9.02 -3.86
CA TRP A 169 7.94 10.21 -3.90
C TRP A 169 7.67 10.69 -5.32
N THR A 170 8.67 10.61 -6.21
CA THR A 170 8.58 11.14 -7.57
C THR A 170 7.86 10.22 -8.54
N ILE A 171 7.75 8.92 -8.23
CA ILE A 171 6.98 7.97 -9.06
C ILE A 171 5.46 8.21 -9.06
N GLY A 172 4.95 9.11 -8.20
CA GLY A 172 3.55 9.58 -8.23
C GLY A 172 2.51 8.64 -7.60
N VAL A 173 2.91 7.44 -7.17
CA VAL A 173 2.00 6.41 -6.62
C VAL A 173 1.38 6.87 -5.29
N GLU A 174 2.17 7.50 -4.42
CA GLU A 174 1.69 7.93 -3.12
C GLU A 174 0.65 9.04 -3.20
N GLN A 175 0.83 9.95 -4.16
CA GLN A 175 -0.06 11.08 -4.40
C GLN A 175 -1.41 10.58 -4.90
N GLN A 176 -1.41 9.58 -5.78
CA GLN A 176 -2.63 8.93 -6.25
C GLN A 176 -3.36 8.21 -5.10
N VAL A 177 -2.63 7.40 -4.31
CA VAL A 177 -3.25 6.58 -3.26
C VAL A 177 -3.77 7.42 -2.09
N THR A 178 -3.01 8.43 -1.65
CA THR A 178 -3.43 9.29 -0.54
C THR A 178 -4.62 10.18 -0.94
N ALA A 179 -4.70 10.63 -2.20
CA ALA A 179 -5.90 11.31 -2.72
C ALA A 179 -7.13 10.39 -2.77
N LEU A 180 -6.94 9.12 -3.17
CA LEU A 180 -8.01 8.13 -3.13
C LEU A 180 -8.54 7.94 -1.72
N TRP A 181 -7.65 7.75 -0.74
CA TRP A 181 -8.04 7.61 0.67
C TRP A 181 -8.77 8.84 1.18
N ALA A 182 -8.33 10.04 0.81
CA ALA A 182 -8.99 11.28 1.20
C ALA A 182 -10.46 11.34 0.71
N LEU A 183 -10.73 10.80 -0.48
CA LEU A 183 -12.06 10.77 -1.12
C LEU A 183 -12.88 9.51 -0.77
N MET A 184 -12.36 8.61 0.06
CA MET A 184 -13.06 7.39 0.47
C MET A 184 -13.88 7.60 1.73
N ASP A 185 -15.14 7.17 1.67
CA ASP A 185 -15.99 7.04 2.85
C ASP A 185 -15.74 5.71 3.57
N GLU A 186 -14.54 5.53 4.10
CA GLU A 186 -14.18 4.34 4.88
C GLU A 186 -14.04 4.69 6.38
N PRO A 187 -14.90 4.14 7.26
CA PRO A 187 -14.84 4.42 8.70
C PRO A 187 -13.50 4.00 9.33
N GLY A 188 -12.90 4.89 10.11
CA GLY A 188 -11.68 4.61 10.86
C GLY A 188 -10.39 4.54 10.02
N LEU A 189 -10.40 4.95 8.74
CA LEU A 189 -9.22 4.87 7.86
C LEU A 189 -7.99 5.55 8.48
N SER A 190 -8.18 6.69 9.14
CA SER A 190 -7.11 7.40 9.85
C SER A 190 -6.38 6.55 10.89
N ARG A 191 -7.07 5.63 11.58
CA ARG A 191 -6.44 4.71 12.55
C ARG A 191 -5.53 3.68 11.88
N ARG A 192 -5.80 3.34 10.62
CA ARG A 192 -5.05 2.35 9.84
C ARG A 192 -3.93 2.98 8.99
N LEU A 193 -3.85 4.31 8.95
CA LEU A 193 -2.85 5.03 8.15
C LEU A 193 -1.40 4.57 8.38
N PRO A 194 -0.90 4.30 9.61
CA PRO A 194 0.49 3.89 9.78
C PRO A 194 0.83 2.63 8.95
N LEU A 195 0.02 1.59 9.04
CA LEU A 195 0.21 0.36 8.27
C LEU A 195 0.04 0.61 6.77
N LEU A 196 -1.02 1.34 6.38
CA LEU A 196 -1.30 1.63 4.98
C LEU A 196 -0.18 2.45 4.32
N LEU A 197 0.39 3.43 5.03
CA LEU A 197 1.50 4.26 4.56
C LEU A 197 2.79 3.46 4.44
N ASP A 198 3.07 2.54 5.36
CA ASP A 198 4.24 1.66 5.27
C ASP A 198 4.12 0.70 4.07
N ALA A 199 2.95 0.10 3.86
CA ALA A 199 2.67 -0.73 2.70
C ALA A 199 2.75 0.07 1.39
N LEU A 200 2.24 1.30 1.39
CA LEU A 200 2.30 2.22 0.25
C LEU A 200 3.74 2.57 -0.10
N ARG A 201 4.58 2.87 0.90
CA ARG A 201 6.01 3.17 0.70
C ARG A 201 6.75 2.00 0.03
N GLN A 202 6.46 0.78 0.46
CA GLN A 202 7.02 -0.43 -0.15
C GLN A 202 6.59 -0.60 -1.60
N ALA A 203 5.30 -0.40 -1.90
CA ALA A 203 4.79 -0.44 -3.27
C ALA A 203 5.42 0.65 -4.15
N ALA A 204 5.47 1.89 -3.68
CA ALA A 204 6.04 3.01 -4.44
C ALA A 204 7.54 2.77 -4.75
N THR A 205 8.31 2.26 -3.79
CA THR A 205 9.72 1.91 -3.99
C THR A 205 9.87 0.78 -5.02
N ALA A 206 9.04 -0.25 -4.94
CA ALA A 206 9.06 -1.34 -5.91
C ALA A 206 8.68 -0.89 -7.33
N ILE A 207 7.67 -0.02 -7.45
CA ILE A 207 7.23 0.53 -8.73
C ILE A 207 8.31 1.44 -9.33
N ARG A 208 9.04 2.22 -8.51
CA ARG A 208 10.22 2.97 -8.94
C ARG A 208 11.27 2.03 -9.53
N LEU A 209 11.62 0.94 -8.86
CA LEU A 209 12.59 -0.04 -9.38
C LEU A 209 12.14 -0.68 -10.70
N LEU A 210 10.84 -0.96 -10.88
CA LEU A 210 10.30 -1.47 -12.16
C LEU A 210 10.33 -0.41 -13.26
N ASN A 211 10.08 0.85 -12.92
CA ASN A 211 10.21 1.99 -13.83
C ASN A 211 11.65 2.11 -14.31
N ASP A 212 12.62 2.08 -13.40
CA ASP A 212 14.06 2.14 -13.71
C ASP A 212 14.48 0.98 -14.63
N LEU A 213 14.05 -0.26 -14.36
CA LEU A 213 14.35 -1.39 -15.23
C LEU A 213 13.78 -1.22 -16.65
N ARG A 214 12.57 -0.67 -16.76
CA ARG A 214 11.93 -0.45 -18.05
C ARG A 214 12.57 0.71 -18.81
N GLY A 215 12.93 1.77 -18.08
CA GLY A 215 13.50 3.01 -18.61
C GLY A 215 15.01 2.97 -18.83
N HIS A 216 15.72 1.98 -18.29
CA HIS A 216 17.19 1.94 -18.21
C HIS A 216 17.92 2.38 -19.49
N GLN A 217 17.61 1.75 -20.62
CA GLN A 217 18.28 2.05 -21.89
C GLN A 217 18.01 3.48 -22.38
N ARG A 218 16.81 4.02 -22.12
CA ARG A 218 16.46 5.40 -22.44
C ARG A 218 17.16 6.37 -21.50
N GLU A 219 17.09 6.13 -20.21
CA GLU A 219 17.64 7.02 -19.18
C GLU A 219 19.16 7.12 -19.26
N GLN A 220 19.85 6.03 -19.59
CA GLN A 220 21.27 6.05 -19.95
C GLN A 220 21.57 6.97 -21.13
N SER A 221 20.74 6.95 -22.19
CA SER A 221 20.94 7.81 -23.36
C SER A 221 20.65 9.29 -23.08
N GLU A 222 19.83 9.57 -22.07
CA GLU A 222 19.45 10.92 -21.62
C GLU A 222 20.35 11.45 -20.48
N GLY A 223 21.29 10.63 -19.98
CA GLY A 223 22.17 10.99 -18.86
C GLY A 223 21.46 11.08 -17.52
N LYS A 224 20.29 10.44 -17.37
CA LYS A 224 19.53 10.35 -16.13
C LYS A 224 20.03 9.17 -15.30
N SER A 225 20.08 9.35 -13.98
CA SER A 225 20.47 8.29 -13.04
C SER A 225 19.27 7.38 -12.72
N ASP A 226 19.53 6.08 -12.72
CA ASP A 226 18.57 5.05 -12.30
C ASP A 226 19.19 4.15 -11.20
N ALA A 227 18.42 3.19 -10.68
CA ALA A 227 18.91 2.24 -9.67
C ALA A 227 20.17 1.44 -10.11
N LEU A 228 20.36 1.21 -11.41
CA LEU A 228 21.49 0.42 -11.94
C LEU A 228 22.78 1.24 -11.95
N ALA A 229 22.69 2.57 -12.06
CA ALA A 229 23.82 3.48 -11.91
C ALA A 229 24.53 3.36 -10.53
N PHE A 230 23.85 2.77 -9.54
CA PHE A 230 24.38 2.49 -8.20
C PHE A 230 25.11 1.13 -8.08
N GLY A 231 25.38 0.46 -9.19
CA GLY A 231 26.06 -0.85 -9.21
C GLY A 231 25.15 -2.04 -8.92
N LEU A 232 23.83 -1.85 -8.97
CA LEU A 232 22.87 -2.95 -8.91
C LEU A 232 22.76 -3.62 -10.29
N THR A 233 22.65 -4.94 -10.31
CA THR A 233 22.33 -5.68 -11.54
C THR A 233 20.83 -5.63 -11.80
N GLU A 234 20.41 -5.80 -13.07
CA GLU A 234 18.98 -5.89 -13.43
C GLU A 234 18.23 -6.92 -12.57
N GLN A 235 18.85 -8.07 -12.31
CA GLN A 235 18.26 -9.14 -11.50
C GLN A 235 18.10 -8.73 -10.02
N GLU A 236 19.05 -7.97 -9.48
CA GLU A 236 18.98 -7.46 -8.11
C GLU A 236 17.85 -6.43 -7.96
N VAL A 237 17.76 -5.49 -8.90
CA VAL A 237 16.69 -4.47 -8.96
C VAL A 237 15.33 -5.16 -9.06
N TYR A 238 15.21 -6.16 -9.95
CA TYR A 238 13.97 -6.92 -10.11
C TYR A 238 13.56 -7.68 -8.84
N ARG A 239 14.51 -8.38 -8.20
CA ARG A 239 14.25 -9.12 -6.96
C ARG A 239 13.78 -8.21 -5.83
N ARG A 240 14.38 -7.01 -5.72
CA ARG A 240 13.95 -6.00 -4.73
C ARG A 240 12.57 -5.46 -5.03
N ALA A 241 12.23 -5.25 -6.30
CA ALA A 241 10.89 -4.85 -6.69
C ALA A 241 9.85 -5.92 -6.34
N GLU A 242 10.10 -7.18 -6.68
CA GLU A 242 9.19 -8.28 -6.30
C GLU A 242 9.04 -8.41 -4.78
N ALA A 243 10.14 -8.34 -4.03
CA ALA A 243 10.10 -8.39 -2.57
C ALA A 243 9.29 -7.23 -1.96
N GLY A 244 9.43 -6.01 -2.50
CA GLY A 244 8.64 -4.86 -2.06
C GLY A 244 7.14 -5.02 -2.33
N LEU A 245 6.76 -5.51 -3.52
CA LEU A 245 5.35 -5.80 -3.86
C LEU A 245 4.78 -6.94 -3.00
N GLU A 246 5.56 -7.98 -2.74
CA GLU A 246 5.18 -9.09 -1.87
C GLU A 246 4.96 -8.62 -0.43
N ASN A 247 5.88 -7.82 0.12
CA ASN A 247 5.74 -7.28 1.47
C ASN A 247 4.53 -6.35 1.58
N CYS A 248 4.30 -5.50 0.58
CA CYS A 248 3.11 -4.65 0.50
C CYS A 248 1.83 -5.51 0.57
N ARG A 249 1.71 -6.53 -0.29
CA ARG A 249 0.55 -7.41 -0.32
C ARG A 249 0.33 -8.15 0.98
N ARG A 250 1.41 -8.65 1.58
CA ARG A 250 1.36 -9.35 2.88
C ARG A 250 0.88 -8.43 4.00
N ALA A 251 1.37 -7.19 4.03
CA ALA A 251 0.93 -6.20 5.01
C ALA A 251 -0.56 -5.85 4.83
N LEU A 252 -1.04 -5.78 3.58
CA LEU A 252 -2.44 -5.47 3.27
C LEU A 252 -3.38 -6.67 3.40
N ALA A 253 -2.88 -7.91 3.39
CA ALA A 253 -3.71 -9.11 3.34
C ALA A 253 -4.82 -9.18 4.41
N PRO A 254 -4.57 -8.85 5.70
CA PRO A 254 -5.63 -8.82 6.70
C PRO A 254 -6.72 -7.78 6.37
N LEU A 255 -6.32 -6.61 5.85
CA LEU A 255 -7.22 -5.52 5.51
C LEU A 255 -8.04 -5.81 4.25
N THR A 256 -7.40 -6.33 3.21
CA THR A 256 -8.08 -6.77 1.99
C THR A 256 -9.08 -7.88 2.29
N ALA A 257 -8.70 -8.86 3.13
CA ALA A 257 -9.59 -9.95 3.55
C ALA A 257 -10.80 -9.45 4.35
N ALA A 258 -10.62 -8.39 5.15
CA ALA A 258 -11.69 -7.72 5.88
C ALA A 258 -12.53 -6.75 5.02
N GLY A 259 -12.19 -6.56 3.74
CA GLY A 259 -12.96 -5.74 2.80
C GLY A 259 -12.73 -4.23 2.90
N TYR A 260 -11.62 -3.78 3.51
CA TYR A 260 -11.29 -2.35 3.54
C TYR A 260 -10.90 -1.86 2.14
N GLY A 261 -11.73 -0.98 1.58
CA GLY A 261 -11.54 -0.40 0.26
C GLY A 261 -10.21 0.35 0.10
N SER A 262 -9.68 0.95 1.16
CA SER A 262 -8.38 1.63 1.18
C SER A 262 -7.21 0.69 0.88
N ALA A 263 -7.22 -0.51 1.47
CA ALA A 263 -6.23 -1.56 1.23
C ALA A 263 -6.42 -2.22 -0.14
N VAL A 264 -7.67 -2.53 -0.51
CA VAL A 264 -8.02 -3.07 -1.84
C VAL A 264 -7.58 -2.12 -2.95
N ALA A 265 -7.79 -0.81 -2.78
CA ALA A 265 -7.35 0.19 -3.74
C ALA A 265 -5.83 0.22 -3.88
N LEU A 266 -5.08 0.22 -2.78
CA LEU A 266 -3.62 0.20 -2.82
C LEU A 266 -3.09 -1.08 -3.51
N GLU A 267 -3.65 -2.24 -3.21
CA GLU A 267 -3.26 -3.49 -3.88
C GLU A 267 -3.52 -3.43 -5.39
N ARG A 268 -4.64 -2.85 -5.81
CA ARG A 268 -4.98 -2.66 -7.24
C ARG A 268 -4.07 -1.63 -7.90
N VAL A 269 -3.74 -0.53 -7.23
CA VAL A 269 -2.76 0.46 -7.71
C VAL A 269 -1.39 -0.19 -7.91
N ALA A 270 -0.93 -0.98 -6.95
CA ALA A 270 0.35 -1.69 -7.04
C ALA A 270 0.35 -2.69 -8.20
N LEU A 271 -0.72 -3.49 -8.34
CA LEU A 271 -0.88 -4.46 -9.42
C LEU A 271 -0.87 -3.80 -10.81
N TRP A 272 -1.59 -2.70 -10.97
CA TRP A 272 -1.66 -1.98 -12.24
C TRP A 272 -0.29 -1.46 -12.65
N HIS A 273 0.39 -0.72 -11.77
CA HIS A 273 1.67 -0.11 -12.11
C HIS A 273 2.75 -1.17 -12.36
N ALA A 274 2.79 -2.23 -11.56
CA ALA A 274 3.71 -3.34 -11.79
C ALA A 274 3.45 -3.97 -13.17
N ARG A 275 2.20 -4.32 -13.50
CA ARG A 275 1.86 -4.90 -14.81
C ARG A 275 2.10 -3.95 -15.96
N MET A 276 1.83 -2.66 -15.78
CA MET A 276 2.12 -1.62 -16.76
C MET A 276 3.61 -1.67 -17.11
N TYR A 277 4.52 -1.50 -16.16
CA TYR A 277 5.95 -1.55 -16.44
C TYR A 277 6.45 -2.92 -16.94
N HIS A 278 5.72 -4.02 -16.72
CA HIS A 278 6.04 -5.30 -17.36
C HIS A 278 5.68 -5.40 -18.85
N HIS A 279 4.71 -4.63 -19.33
CA HIS A 279 4.14 -4.80 -20.69
C HIS A 279 4.12 -3.52 -21.54
N PHE A 280 4.30 -2.35 -20.92
CA PHE A 280 4.05 -1.04 -21.50
C PHE A 280 4.99 0.01 -20.89
N ASP A 281 5.44 0.95 -21.71
CA ASP A 281 6.17 2.13 -21.26
C ASP A 281 5.28 3.38 -21.45
N PRO A 282 4.82 4.03 -20.35
CA PRO A 282 3.94 5.18 -20.45
C PRO A 282 4.59 6.43 -21.04
N VAL A 283 5.92 6.50 -21.09
CA VAL A 283 6.66 7.65 -21.66
C VAL A 283 6.69 7.59 -23.19
N ARG A 284 6.59 6.39 -23.79
CA ARG A 284 6.58 6.19 -25.26
C ARG A 284 5.42 5.28 -25.69
N PRO A 285 4.18 5.79 -25.69
CA PRO A 285 3.03 5.01 -26.11
C PRO A 285 3.15 4.62 -27.60
N GLY A 286 3.26 3.32 -27.89
CA GLY A 286 3.17 2.79 -29.26
C GLY A 286 4.42 2.15 -29.87
N GLN A 287 5.56 2.09 -29.16
CA GLN A 287 6.70 1.26 -29.61
C GLN A 287 6.56 -0.20 -29.12
N GLU A 288 6.84 -1.18 -29.98
CA GLU A 288 6.90 -2.59 -29.59
C GLU A 288 7.97 -2.79 -28.50
N VAL A 289 7.54 -3.34 -27.36
CA VAL A 289 8.42 -3.58 -26.21
C VAL A 289 9.35 -4.75 -26.52
N THR A 290 10.67 -4.52 -26.41
CA THR A 290 11.73 -5.42 -26.91
C THR A 290 11.91 -6.72 -26.12
N ALA A 291 11.41 -6.83 -24.88
CA ALA A 291 11.24 -8.08 -24.14
C ALA A 291 10.43 -7.82 -22.85
N PRO A 292 9.71 -8.82 -22.31
CA PRO A 292 9.21 -8.75 -20.93
C PRO A 292 10.39 -8.62 -19.96
N LEU A 293 10.23 -7.85 -18.87
CA LEU A 293 11.21 -7.87 -17.76
C LEU A 293 11.42 -9.33 -17.27
N PRO A 294 12.57 -9.66 -16.67
CA PRO A 294 12.82 -11.01 -16.14
C PRO A 294 11.60 -11.49 -15.33
N GLY A 295 11.03 -12.65 -15.65
CA GLY A 295 9.80 -13.15 -15.00
C GLY A 295 8.48 -12.85 -15.72
N GLY A 296 8.50 -12.08 -16.82
CA GLY A 296 7.33 -11.90 -17.70
C GLY A 296 7.00 -13.19 -18.46
N SER A 297 6.18 -14.04 -17.84
CA SER A 297 5.48 -15.22 -18.40
C SER A 297 5.98 -15.74 -19.74
N GLY A 298 7.15 -16.39 -19.74
CA GLY A 298 7.61 -17.23 -20.85
C GLY A 298 7.32 -18.72 -20.68
N SER A 299 6.91 -19.21 -19.49
CA SER A 299 6.71 -20.66 -19.28
C SER A 299 5.91 -21.04 -18.02
N ALA A 300 4.77 -20.39 -17.77
CA ALA A 300 3.77 -20.93 -16.85
C ALA A 300 2.38 -20.48 -17.30
N ALA A 301 1.45 -21.42 -17.43
CA ALA A 301 0.06 -21.14 -17.79
C ALA A 301 -0.53 -20.06 -16.86
N PRO A 302 -1.32 -19.11 -17.39
CA PRO A 302 -1.83 -18.01 -16.60
C PRO A 302 -2.78 -18.55 -15.53
N VAL A 303 -2.37 -18.52 -14.27
CA VAL A 303 -3.31 -18.66 -13.17
C VAL A 303 -4.27 -17.47 -13.27
N ARG A 304 -5.49 -17.75 -13.73
CA ARG A 304 -6.59 -16.78 -13.76
C ARG A 304 -6.97 -16.45 -12.32
N HIS A 305 -6.23 -15.56 -11.68
CA HIS A 305 -6.78 -14.77 -10.59
C HIS A 305 -7.72 -13.74 -11.21
N SER A 306 -8.98 -14.11 -11.42
CA SER A 306 -10.03 -13.10 -11.45
C SER A 306 -10.03 -12.45 -10.07
N PRO A 307 -9.73 -11.14 -9.93
CA PRO A 307 -9.94 -10.47 -8.67
C PRO A 307 -11.42 -10.62 -8.35
N PHE A 308 -11.73 -11.38 -7.29
CA PHE A 308 -13.04 -11.32 -6.68
C PHE A 308 -13.27 -9.86 -6.30
N VAL A 309 -14.37 -9.26 -6.78
CA VAL A 309 -14.79 -7.92 -6.41
C VAL A 309 -15.87 -8.09 -5.35
N PRO A 310 -15.53 -8.15 -4.04
CA PRO A 310 -16.55 -7.83 -3.06
C PRO A 310 -16.86 -6.34 -3.24
N GLN A 311 -18.13 -6.03 -3.52
CA GLN A 311 -18.62 -4.68 -3.28
C GLN A 311 -18.36 -4.33 -1.82
N PRO A 312 -17.77 -3.16 -1.50
CA PRO A 312 -17.79 -2.66 -0.13
C PRO A 312 -19.26 -2.61 0.30
N ARG A 313 -19.63 -3.39 1.32
CA ARG A 313 -20.94 -3.29 1.93
C ARG A 313 -21.06 -1.88 2.51
N GLU A 314 -22.20 -1.20 2.29
CA GLU A 314 -22.56 0.01 3.04
C GLU A 314 -22.31 -0.27 4.51
N ALA A 315 -21.36 0.45 5.12
CA ALA A 315 -20.96 0.19 6.48
C ALA A 315 -22.13 0.59 7.41
N PRO A 316 -22.77 -0.36 8.10
CA PRO A 316 -23.63 0.01 9.21
C PRO A 316 -22.75 0.65 10.30
N ALA A 317 -23.37 1.31 11.29
CA ALA A 317 -22.66 1.80 12.46
C ALA A 317 -21.65 0.75 12.96
N MET A 318 -20.39 1.14 13.17
CA MET A 318 -19.26 0.23 13.43
C MET A 318 -19.67 -0.88 14.40
N SER A 319 -19.74 -2.10 13.90
CA SER A 319 -20.00 -3.25 14.74
C SER A 319 -18.72 -3.61 15.49
N ILE A 320 -18.84 -4.25 16.66
CA ILE A 320 -17.68 -4.64 17.49
C ILE A 320 -16.74 -5.55 16.70
N GLU A 321 -17.27 -6.38 15.79
CA GLU A 321 -16.52 -7.19 14.83
C GLU A 321 -15.54 -6.34 14.00
N GLN A 322 -16.01 -5.20 13.46
CA GLN A 322 -15.22 -4.33 12.60
C GLN A 322 -14.12 -3.61 13.39
N GLU A 323 -14.42 -3.17 14.61
CA GLU A 323 -13.41 -2.56 15.48
C GLU A 323 -12.31 -3.55 15.86
N VAL A 324 -12.65 -4.81 16.12
CA VAL A 324 -11.64 -5.84 16.41
C VAL A 324 -10.81 -6.16 15.17
N LEU A 325 -11.41 -6.22 13.97
CA LEU A 325 -10.67 -6.34 12.71
C LEU A 325 -9.71 -5.15 12.47
N ASP A 326 -10.12 -3.93 12.82
CA ASP A 326 -9.24 -2.74 12.80
C ASP A 326 -8.02 -2.93 13.71
N VAL A 327 -8.24 -3.37 14.94
CA VAL A 327 -7.15 -3.60 15.90
C VAL A 327 -6.20 -4.69 15.42
N ILE A 328 -6.73 -5.82 14.94
CA ILE A 328 -5.94 -6.92 14.36
C ILE A 328 -5.04 -6.39 13.24
N ALA A 329 -5.62 -5.60 12.33
CA ALA A 329 -4.87 -5.08 11.21
C ALA A 329 -3.80 -4.08 11.65
N SER A 330 -4.11 -3.15 12.55
CA SER A 330 -3.12 -2.17 13.03
C SER A 330 -2.05 -2.76 13.95
N GLY A 331 -2.18 -4.02 14.38
CA GLY A 331 -1.36 -4.60 15.46
C GLY A 331 -1.57 -3.87 16.79
N GLY A 332 -2.77 -3.32 17.00
CA GLY A 332 -3.10 -2.52 18.18
C GLY A 332 -3.51 -3.38 19.37
N GLN A 333 -3.85 -2.70 20.47
CA GLN A 333 -4.42 -3.36 21.65
C GLN A 333 -5.95 -3.25 21.67
N CYS A 334 -6.61 -4.28 22.19
CA CYS A 334 -8.05 -4.28 22.43
C CYS A 334 -8.35 -4.71 23.86
N ASP A 335 -9.37 -4.08 24.46
CA ASP A 335 -9.83 -4.42 25.81
C ASP A 335 -10.44 -5.83 25.86
N ASN A 336 -10.09 -6.60 26.89
CA ASN A 336 -10.54 -7.98 27.04
C ASN A 336 -12.05 -8.08 27.22
N ALA A 337 -12.72 -7.15 27.93
CA ALA A 337 -14.17 -7.24 28.11
C ALA A 337 -14.91 -7.12 26.78
N LYS A 338 -14.43 -6.25 25.89
CA LYS A 338 -14.92 -6.13 24.51
C LYS A 338 -14.67 -7.41 23.70
N LEU A 339 -13.48 -8.00 23.79
CA LEU A 339 -13.15 -9.26 23.09
C LEU A 339 -14.02 -10.42 23.59
N THR A 340 -14.29 -10.48 24.90
CA THR A 340 -15.19 -11.44 25.52
C THR A 340 -16.62 -11.31 24.97
N GLU A 341 -17.17 -10.09 24.94
CA GLU A 341 -18.52 -9.86 24.38
C GLU A 341 -18.61 -10.30 22.92
N LEU A 342 -17.59 -9.96 22.12
CA LEU A 342 -17.54 -10.35 20.72
C LEU A 342 -17.44 -11.87 20.56
N PHE A 343 -16.53 -12.51 21.29
CA PHE A 343 -16.30 -13.96 21.23
C PHE A 343 -17.58 -14.75 21.54
N ASP A 344 -18.37 -14.30 22.52
CA ASP A 344 -19.64 -14.93 22.89
C ASP A 344 -20.69 -14.84 21.78
N ARG A 345 -20.61 -13.83 20.91
CA ARG A 345 -21.54 -13.63 19.79
C ARG A 345 -21.15 -14.41 18.53
N LEU A 346 -19.84 -14.56 18.27
CA LEU A 346 -19.34 -15.17 17.04
C LEU A 346 -19.74 -16.66 16.89
N GLU A 347 -19.79 -17.10 15.63
CA GLU A 347 -20.12 -18.48 15.26
C GLU A 347 -18.98 -19.45 15.65
N PRO A 348 -19.31 -20.71 15.99
CA PRO A 348 -18.32 -21.77 16.15
C PRO A 348 -17.58 -22.06 14.84
N VAL A 349 -16.46 -22.77 14.97
CA VAL A 349 -15.67 -23.25 13.84
C VAL A 349 -15.67 -24.77 13.82
N ASP A 350 -15.69 -25.32 12.61
CA ASP A 350 -15.50 -26.74 12.36
C ASP A 350 -14.03 -27.05 12.05
N THR A 351 -13.65 -28.31 12.21
CA THR A 351 -12.27 -28.79 12.03
C THR A 351 -11.72 -28.48 10.63
N ASP A 352 -12.54 -28.65 9.59
CA ASP A 352 -12.16 -28.40 8.19
C ASP A 352 -11.77 -26.93 7.95
N LEU A 353 -12.38 -25.99 8.67
CA LEU A 353 -12.03 -24.57 8.54
C LEU A 353 -10.61 -24.32 9.04
N LEU A 354 -10.17 -25.00 10.11
CA LEU A 354 -8.88 -24.76 10.75
C LEU A 354 -7.70 -25.26 9.92
N ILE A 355 -7.90 -26.24 9.04
CA ILE A 355 -6.81 -26.85 8.26
C ILE A 355 -6.02 -25.80 7.48
N GLY A 356 -4.68 -25.85 7.61
CA GLY A 356 -3.74 -24.94 6.99
C GLY A 356 -2.86 -24.16 7.97
N THR A 357 -2.10 -23.20 7.43
CA THR A 357 -1.20 -22.33 8.20
C THR A 357 -1.86 -21.01 8.52
N TRP A 358 -1.73 -20.57 9.77
CA TRP A 358 -2.31 -19.34 10.27
C TRP A 358 -1.24 -18.50 10.96
N GLN A 359 -1.17 -17.22 10.61
CA GLN A 359 -0.34 -16.24 11.28
C GLN A 359 -1.04 -15.75 12.54
N GLY A 360 -0.32 -15.76 13.67
CA GLY A 360 -0.83 -15.36 14.97
C GLY A 360 -0.49 -13.92 15.34
N GLY A 361 -1.33 -13.31 16.18
CA GLY A 361 -1.03 -12.06 16.87
C GLY A 361 -1.82 -11.93 18.17
N ALA A 362 -1.25 -11.26 19.17
CA ALA A 362 -1.85 -11.05 20.48
C ALA A 362 -2.45 -9.64 20.58
N PHE A 363 -3.60 -9.50 21.25
CA PHE A 363 -4.23 -8.20 21.49
C PHE A 363 -3.62 -7.43 22.68
N GLU A 364 -2.80 -8.10 23.49
CA GLU A 364 -2.07 -7.50 24.60
C GLU A 364 -0.59 -7.86 24.54
N HIS A 365 0.25 -7.05 25.19
CA HIS A 365 1.71 -7.19 25.16
C HIS A 365 2.36 -7.30 26.54
N THR A 366 1.58 -7.20 27.62
CA THR A 366 2.08 -7.10 29.00
C THR A 366 2.02 -8.41 29.76
N SER A 367 1.23 -9.39 29.32
CA SER A 367 1.13 -10.68 30.00
C SER A 367 2.37 -11.55 29.75
N GLU A 368 2.63 -12.46 30.68
CA GLU A 368 3.76 -13.41 30.59
C GLU A 368 3.70 -14.23 29.28
N ASN A 369 2.50 -14.56 28.81
CA ASN A 369 2.30 -15.26 27.55
C ASN A 369 2.73 -14.40 26.35
N ALA A 370 2.35 -13.12 26.31
CA ALA A 370 2.77 -12.21 25.24
C ALA A 370 4.29 -12.02 25.21
N ALA A 371 4.92 -11.88 26.39
CA ALA A 371 6.37 -11.78 26.51
C ALA A 371 7.08 -13.05 26.01
N LEU A 372 6.55 -14.24 26.35
CA LEU A 372 7.08 -15.51 25.90
C LEU A 372 6.97 -15.67 24.37
N LEU A 373 5.80 -15.40 23.79
CA LEU A 373 5.59 -15.49 22.33
C LEU A 373 6.51 -14.52 21.56
N THR A 374 6.72 -13.32 22.10
CA THR A 374 7.67 -12.35 21.53
C THR A 374 9.10 -12.87 21.57
N LYS A 375 9.54 -13.42 22.72
CA LYS A 375 10.88 -13.99 22.88
C LYS A 375 11.12 -15.16 21.92
N MET A 376 10.10 -15.96 21.66
CA MET A 376 10.17 -17.11 20.73
C MET A 376 10.05 -16.70 19.24
N ARG A 377 9.84 -15.41 18.93
CA ARG A 377 9.55 -14.93 17.56
C ARG A 377 8.40 -15.71 16.93
N TRP A 378 7.33 -15.89 17.71
CA TRP A 378 6.17 -16.67 17.29
C TRP A 378 5.55 -16.10 16.01
N TYR A 379 5.37 -16.96 15.03
CA TYR A 379 4.74 -16.68 13.75
C TYR A 379 3.25 -17.04 13.75
N GLY A 380 2.89 -18.17 14.36
CA GLY A 380 1.50 -18.66 14.33
C GLY A 380 1.37 -20.16 14.57
N LYS A 381 0.38 -20.78 13.91
CA LYS A 381 0.01 -22.19 14.09
C LYS A 381 -0.19 -22.89 12.74
N ARG A 382 0.04 -24.20 12.67
CA ARG A 382 -0.31 -25.02 11.49
C ARG A 382 -1.16 -26.21 11.92
N PHE A 383 -2.33 -26.33 11.31
CA PHE A 383 -3.26 -27.44 11.51
C PHE A 383 -3.15 -28.36 10.29
N VAL A 384 -2.52 -29.52 10.48
CA VAL A 384 -2.35 -30.50 9.38
C VAL A 384 -3.62 -31.35 9.26
N ASP A 385 -4.06 -31.90 10.38
CA ASP A 385 -5.32 -32.63 10.51
C ASP A 385 -5.81 -32.59 11.98
N ALA A 386 -6.86 -33.35 12.29
CA ALA A 386 -7.45 -33.37 13.63
C ALA A 386 -6.53 -33.97 14.72
N GLU A 387 -5.57 -34.81 14.34
CA GLU A 387 -4.65 -35.49 15.26
C GLU A 387 -3.23 -34.89 15.24
N HIS A 388 -2.97 -33.94 14.35
CA HIS A 388 -1.66 -33.31 14.23
C HIS A 388 -1.76 -31.80 14.02
N VAL A 389 -1.54 -31.06 15.10
CA VAL A 389 -1.42 -29.61 15.10
C VAL A 389 -0.05 -29.20 15.62
N GLU A 390 0.55 -28.25 14.92
CA GLU A 390 1.79 -27.59 15.30
C GLU A 390 1.43 -26.21 15.91
N PRO A 391 1.37 -26.12 17.26
CA PRO A 391 0.81 -24.95 17.93
C PRO A 391 1.76 -23.75 18.00
N LEU A 392 3.05 -23.96 17.71
CA LEU A 392 4.10 -22.96 17.84
C LEU A 392 4.99 -22.98 16.60
N LEU A 393 4.57 -22.27 15.57
CA LEU A 393 5.46 -21.91 14.47
C LEU A 393 6.30 -20.70 14.90
N CYS A 394 7.62 -20.79 14.78
CA CYS A 394 8.57 -19.74 15.15
C CYS A 394 9.43 -19.33 13.95
N ARG A 395 10.00 -18.13 13.99
CA ARG A 395 10.97 -17.65 12.99
C ARG A 395 12.40 -17.77 13.49
N ASP A 396 13.28 -18.31 12.66
CA ASP A 396 14.72 -18.27 12.90
C ASP A 396 15.33 -16.88 12.60
N GLU A 397 16.66 -16.76 12.64
CA GLU A 397 17.36 -15.51 12.34
C GLU A 397 17.25 -15.10 10.86
N ASP A 398 17.12 -16.07 9.96
CA ASP A 398 16.98 -15.86 8.51
C ASP A 398 15.53 -15.61 8.07
N GLY A 399 14.58 -15.70 9.00
CA GLY A 399 13.15 -15.51 8.78
C GLY A 399 12.40 -16.75 8.28
N THR A 400 13.05 -17.92 8.27
CA THR A 400 12.42 -19.21 7.96
C THR A 400 11.48 -19.62 9.09
N VAL A 401 10.29 -20.10 8.73
CA VAL A 401 9.29 -20.58 9.68
C VAL A 401 9.51 -22.07 9.95
N PHE A 402 9.67 -22.46 11.22
CA PHE A 402 9.80 -23.85 11.65
C PHE A 402 8.85 -24.17 12.81
N SER A 403 8.56 -25.46 13.03
CA SER A 403 7.74 -25.93 14.16
C SER A 403 8.61 -26.10 15.40
N TYR A 404 8.23 -25.47 16.51
CA TYR A 404 8.90 -25.62 17.80
C TYR A 404 8.18 -26.67 18.65
N GLU A 405 8.75 -27.88 18.71
CA GLU A 405 8.11 -29.06 19.30
C GLU A 405 8.44 -29.29 20.78
N GLU A 406 9.38 -28.54 21.37
CA GLU A 406 9.80 -28.75 22.78
C GLU A 406 8.67 -28.51 23.80
N MET A 407 7.63 -27.78 23.42
CA MET A 407 6.43 -27.53 24.23
C MET A 407 5.26 -28.46 23.87
N GLY A 408 5.50 -29.46 23.03
CA GLY A 408 4.52 -30.43 22.57
C GLY A 408 3.71 -29.96 21.35
N LEU A 409 3.07 -30.94 20.72
CA LEU A 409 2.08 -30.75 19.67
C LEU A 409 0.68 -30.58 20.29
N ALA A 410 -0.33 -30.54 19.44
CA ALA A 410 -1.72 -30.47 19.86
C ALA A 410 -2.62 -31.31 18.95
N THR A 411 -3.83 -31.57 19.45
CA THR A 411 -4.91 -32.22 18.73
C THR A 411 -6.16 -31.34 18.69
N LEU A 412 -7.02 -31.55 17.70
CA LEU A 412 -8.31 -30.86 17.59
C LEU A 412 -9.42 -31.72 18.19
N ARG A 413 -10.25 -31.12 19.04
CA ARG A 413 -11.39 -31.78 19.69
C ARG A 413 -12.59 -30.85 19.69
N GLU A 414 -13.78 -31.44 19.60
CA GLU A 414 -15.02 -30.72 19.87
C GLU A 414 -15.16 -30.47 21.37
N VAL A 415 -15.19 -29.19 21.76
CA VAL A 415 -15.27 -28.78 23.16
C VAL A 415 -16.38 -27.75 23.33
N VAL A 416 -17.16 -27.89 24.40
CA VAL A 416 -18.14 -26.87 24.80
C VAL A 416 -17.43 -25.84 25.68
N HIS A 417 -17.35 -24.60 25.19
CA HIS A 417 -16.81 -23.48 25.95
C HIS A 417 -17.79 -22.31 25.87
N ARG A 418 -18.11 -21.73 27.03
CA ARG A 418 -19.09 -20.62 27.19
C ARG A 418 -20.44 -20.94 26.53
N GLY A 419 -20.91 -22.17 26.70
CA GLY A 419 -22.21 -22.64 26.22
C GLY A 419 -22.31 -22.96 24.72
N LYS A 420 -21.21 -22.85 23.96
CA LYS A 420 -21.17 -23.18 22.52
C LYS A 420 -20.15 -24.28 22.23
N GLN A 421 -20.59 -25.35 21.57
CA GLN A 421 -19.71 -26.40 21.02
C GLN A 421 -18.93 -25.87 19.82
N SER A 422 -17.64 -26.17 19.73
CA SER A 422 -16.77 -25.78 18.62
C SER A 422 -15.53 -26.65 18.61
N THR A 423 -14.88 -26.76 17.46
CA THR A 423 -13.51 -27.28 17.42
C THR A 423 -12.60 -26.37 18.26
N ALA A 424 -11.82 -26.98 19.13
CA ALA A 424 -10.79 -26.36 19.96
C ALA A 424 -9.48 -27.13 19.80
N MET A 425 -8.35 -26.48 20.06
CA MET A 425 -7.04 -27.10 20.04
C MET A 425 -6.61 -27.42 21.47
N VAL A 426 -6.37 -28.71 21.74
CA VAL A 426 -5.94 -29.22 23.04
C VAL A 426 -4.45 -29.55 22.94
N TYR A 427 -3.63 -28.88 23.75
CA TYR A 427 -2.20 -29.18 23.80
C TYR A 427 -1.95 -30.55 24.42
N ASP A 428 -1.08 -31.35 23.81
CA ASP A 428 -0.81 -32.72 24.27
C ASP A 428 0.00 -32.75 25.57
N GLN A 429 0.83 -31.73 25.78
CA GLN A 429 1.80 -31.67 26.89
C GLN A 429 1.59 -30.49 27.83
N LEU A 430 0.70 -29.56 27.50
CA LEU A 430 0.41 -28.38 28.30
C LEU A 430 -1.05 -28.39 28.74
N PRO A 431 -1.37 -27.94 29.96
CA PRO A 431 -2.76 -27.84 30.43
C PRO A 431 -3.43 -26.60 29.85
N ILE A 432 -3.49 -26.54 28.52
CA ILE A 432 -3.95 -25.40 27.72
C ILE A 432 -4.93 -25.90 26.65
N ILE A 433 -6.05 -25.19 26.51
CA ILE A 433 -7.01 -25.37 25.43
C ILE A 433 -7.21 -24.01 24.74
N ASP A 434 -6.94 -23.95 23.45
CA ASP A 434 -7.25 -22.77 22.63
C ASP A 434 -8.64 -22.93 22.02
N HIS A 435 -9.53 -22.00 22.32
CA HIS A 435 -10.87 -21.93 21.75
C HIS A 435 -10.94 -20.92 20.62
N PHE A 436 -11.69 -21.25 19.57
CA PHE A 436 -11.74 -20.47 18.34
C PHE A 436 -13.18 -20.05 18.01
N ARG A 437 -13.33 -18.84 17.45
CA ARG A 437 -14.58 -18.37 16.86
C ARG A 437 -14.33 -17.71 15.52
N ARG A 438 -15.28 -17.88 14.61
CA ARG A 438 -15.18 -17.34 13.24
C ARG A 438 -15.49 -15.85 13.25
N LEU A 439 -14.47 -15.01 13.09
CA LEU A 439 -14.64 -13.57 12.88
C LEU A 439 -14.88 -13.28 11.39
N THR A 440 -14.08 -13.90 10.51
CA THR A 440 -14.31 -14.01 9.06
C THR A 440 -13.87 -15.40 8.58
N ASP A 441 -14.01 -15.72 7.29
CA ASP A 441 -13.53 -17.01 6.75
C ASP A 441 -11.99 -17.16 6.82
N ASN A 442 -11.27 -16.05 6.99
CA ASN A 442 -9.81 -15.99 7.04
C ASN A 442 -9.24 -15.39 8.34
N VAL A 443 -10.09 -15.03 9.30
CA VAL A 443 -9.67 -14.46 10.59
C VAL A 443 -10.46 -15.11 11.71
N LEU A 444 -9.75 -15.64 12.69
CA LEU A 444 -10.33 -16.23 13.90
C LEU A 444 -10.01 -15.34 15.10
N LEU A 445 -11.01 -15.17 15.96
CA LEU A 445 -10.81 -14.66 17.31
C LEU A 445 -10.64 -15.86 18.24
N CYS A 446 -9.62 -15.82 19.08
CA CYS A 446 -9.20 -16.95 19.88
C CYS A 446 -9.04 -16.55 21.35
N VAL A 447 -9.34 -17.48 22.25
CA VAL A 447 -9.06 -17.34 23.68
C VAL A 447 -8.34 -18.58 24.17
N MET A 448 -7.26 -18.37 24.92
CA MET A 448 -6.51 -19.45 25.56
C MET A 448 -7.07 -19.70 26.96
N ASP A 449 -7.58 -20.90 27.20
CA ASP A 449 -7.94 -21.42 28.52
C ASP A 449 -6.73 -22.20 29.08
N LYS A 450 -6.05 -21.62 30.07
CA LYS A 450 -4.89 -22.21 30.73
C LYS A 450 -5.22 -22.50 32.18
N LYS A 451 -5.05 -23.77 32.58
CA LYS A 451 -5.24 -24.19 33.97
C LYS A 451 -4.44 -23.31 34.93
N GLU A 452 -5.08 -22.89 36.02
CA GLU A 452 -4.50 -22.04 37.08
C GLU A 452 -4.15 -20.60 36.66
N SER A 453 -4.57 -20.16 35.47
CA SER A 453 -4.52 -18.74 35.06
C SER A 453 -5.94 -18.18 34.92
N PRO A 454 -6.39 -17.27 35.81
CA PRO A 454 -7.76 -16.76 35.77
C PRO A 454 -7.97 -15.66 34.71
N THR A 455 -6.96 -15.37 33.88
CA THR A 455 -6.99 -14.24 32.94
C THR A 455 -7.11 -14.78 31.53
N ASP A 456 -8.23 -14.46 30.86
CA ASP A 456 -8.45 -14.80 29.45
C ASP A 456 -7.38 -14.13 28.59
N PHE A 457 -6.54 -14.93 27.93
CA PHE A 457 -5.56 -14.43 26.96
C PHE A 457 -6.16 -14.50 25.56
N PHE A 458 -6.52 -13.34 25.00
CA PHE A 458 -7.05 -13.25 23.64
C PHE A 458 -5.95 -13.07 22.61
N PHE A 459 -6.10 -13.79 21.50
CA PHE A 459 -5.25 -13.70 20.33
C PHE A 459 -6.09 -13.86 19.07
N HIS A 460 -5.48 -13.59 17.92
CA HIS A 460 -6.12 -13.78 16.62
C HIS A 460 -5.25 -14.66 15.72
N LEU A 461 -5.91 -15.34 14.80
CA LEU A 461 -5.27 -16.12 13.75
C LEU A 461 -5.74 -15.62 12.39
N THR A 462 -4.82 -15.27 11.49
CA THR A 462 -5.11 -14.86 10.11
C THR A 462 -4.56 -15.90 9.15
N ARG A 463 -5.40 -16.39 8.23
CA ARG A 463 -5.02 -17.47 7.31
C ARG A 463 -3.89 -17.02 6.38
N VAL A 464 -2.87 -17.86 6.24
CA VAL A 464 -1.77 -17.65 5.29
C VAL A 464 -2.13 -18.31 3.96
N PRO A 465 -2.10 -17.59 2.83
CA PRO A 465 -2.31 -18.19 1.51
C PRO A 465 -1.26 -19.28 1.25
N ALA A 466 -1.67 -20.45 0.78
CA ALA A 466 -0.74 -21.52 0.45
C ALA A 466 0.20 -21.07 -0.69
N SER A 467 1.51 -21.04 -0.43
CA SER A 467 2.51 -20.89 -1.49
C SER A 467 2.48 -22.11 -2.41
N PRO A 468 2.56 -21.94 -3.75
CA PRO A 468 2.70 -23.09 -4.63
C PRO A 468 3.96 -23.89 -4.29
N PRO A 469 3.95 -25.23 -4.43
CA PRO A 469 5.10 -26.05 -4.10
C PRO A 469 6.30 -25.64 -4.96
N ARG A 470 7.47 -25.47 -4.32
CA ARG A 470 8.73 -25.25 -5.04
C ARG A 470 9.01 -26.47 -5.92
N PRO A 471 9.38 -26.29 -7.21
CA PRO A 471 9.81 -27.41 -8.03
C PRO A 471 11.04 -28.06 -7.39
N SER A 472 11.00 -29.37 -7.22
CA SER A 472 12.11 -30.18 -6.76
C SER A 472 13.31 -30.01 -7.69
N ARG A 473 14.49 -29.78 -7.10
CA ARG A 473 15.78 -29.65 -7.79
C ARG A 473 16.14 -30.89 -8.59
#